data_AF-A0A0T7BRS7-F1
#
_entry.id   AF-A0A0T7BRS7-F1
#
_cell.length_a   1.000
_cell.length_b   1.000
_cell.length_c   1.000
_cell.angle_alpha   90.00
_cell.angle_beta   90.00
_cell.angle_gamma   90.00
#
_symmetry.space_group_name_H-M   'P 1'
#
loop_
_entity.id
_entity.type
_entity.pdbx_description
1 polymer ?
#
loop_
_entity_poly.entity_id
_entity_poly.type
_entity_poly.pdbx_seq_one_letter_code
_entity_poly.pdbx_strand_id
1 'polypeptide(L)'
;MPISNPSPTFSNTETVSNQAQQISNSLSTTASVLVASNSNRKGLTFFNSSDKTIYVDFSNSVTTSDYAFKLAPDAYYEMPQPIYTGAFHAILSTGTASIEVREFS
;
A
#
# COMPACT_ATOMS: atom_id res chain seq x y z
N MET A 1 -40.35 -27.71 -26.21
CA MET A 1 -40.01 -27.08 -24.92
C MET A 1 -39.04 -25.95 -25.20
N PRO A 2 -39.27 -24.71 -24.79
CA PRO A 2 -38.24 -23.69 -24.92
C PRO A 2 -37.17 -23.94 -23.85
N ILE A 3 -35.92 -24.04 -24.26
CA ILE A 3 -34.76 -23.98 -23.36
C ILE A 3 -34.50 -22.49 -23.13
N SER A 4 -34.78 -22.00 -21.92
CA SER A 4 -34.31 -20.69 -21.46
C SER A 4 -32.91 -20.86 -20.88
N ASN A 5 -31.89 -20.36 -21.57
CA ASN A 5 -30.55 -20.19 -21.02
C ASN A 5 -30.42 -18.74 -20.52
N PRO A 6 -30.65 -18.44 -19.24
CA PRO A 6 -30.47 -17.08 -18.74
C PRO A 6 -29.00 -16.67 -18.90
N SER A 7 -28.76 -15.51 -19.52
CA SER A 7 -27.42 -14.95 -19.63
C SER A 7 -26.83 -14.75 -18.23
N PRO A 8 -25.56 -15.10 -17.97
CA PRO A 8 -24.95 -14.86 -16.68
C PRO A 8 -24.95 -13.35 -16.42
N THR A 9 -25.63 -12.94 -15.35
CA THR A 9 -25.58 -11.55 -14.88
C THR A 9 -24.24 -11.32 -14.20
N PHE A 10 -23.36 -10.56 -14.84
CA PHE A 10 -22.13 -10.06 -14.23
C PHE A 10 -22.48 -8.86 -13.34
N SER A 11 -22.38 -9.02 -12.02
CA SER A 11 -22.45 -7.89 -11.09
C SER A 11 -21.03 -7.39 -10.84
N ASN A 12 -20.59 -6.38 -11.59
CA ASN A 12 -19.38 -5.64 -11.26
C ASN A 12 -19.71 -4.66 -10.12
N THR A 13 -19.62 -5.15 -8.88
CA THR A 13 -19.71 -4.26 -7.72
C THR A 13 -18.38 -3.52 -7.59
N GLU A 14 -18.29 -2.33 -8.20
CA GLU A 14 -17.16 -1.44 -7.97
C GLU A 14 -17.11 -1.09 -6.48
N THR A 15 -16.00 -1.40 -5.83
CA THR A 15 -15.86 -1.14 -4.40
C THR A 15 -15.33 0.27 -4.23
N VAL A 16 -16.24 1.21 -4.00
CA VAL A 16 -15.91 2.62 -3.79
C VAL A 16 -15.45 2.81 -2.34
N SER A 17 -14.39 3.59 -2.13
CA SER A 17 -13.99 4.06 -0.81
C SER A 17 -14.76 5.33 -0.44
N ASN A 18 -15.27 5.38 0.79
CA ASN A 18 -15.90 6.58 1.34
C ASN A 18 -15.11 7.18 2.51
N GLN A 19 -13.96 6.61 2.86
CA GLN A 19 -13.08 7.12 3.91
C GLN A 19 -11.62 7.06 3.50
N ALA A 20 -10.91 8.18 3.70
CA ALA A 20 -9.46 8.28 3.56
C ALA A 20 -8.84 8.68 4.90
N GLN A 21 -7.83 7.95 5.36
CA GLN A 21 -7.15 8.18 6.65
C GLN A 21 -5.65 8.33 6.45
N GLN A 22 -5.05 9.27 7.19
CA GLN A 22 -3.59 9.41 7.27
C GLN A 22 -3.01 8.34 8.19
N ILE A 23 -1.95 7.66 7.73
CA ILE A 23 -1.20 6.75 8.60
C ILE A 23 0.05 7.47 9.08
N SER A 24 0.07 7.79 10.38
CA SER A 24 1.26 8.34 11.05
C SER A 24 2.33 7.25 11.18
N ASN A 25 3.56 7.57 10.79
CA ASN A 25 4.67 6.64 10.79
C ASN A 25 6.01 7.34 11.11
N SER A 26 6.96 6.55 11.56
CA SER A 26 8.37 6.95 11.71
C SER A 26 9.22 5.79 11.26
N LEU A 27 10.04 6.03 10.24
CA LEU A 27 10.92 5.04 9.64
C LEU A 27 12.36 5.25 10.12
N SER A 28 13.10 4.15 10.12
CA SER A 28 14.52 4.12 10.47
C SER A 28 15.26 3.16 9.53
N THR A 29 16.54 2.93 9.78
CA THR A 29 17.33 1.90 9.10
C THR A 29 16.96 0.47 9.49
N THR A 30 16.06 0.29 10.47
CA THR A 30 15.57 -1.02 10.93
C THR A 30 14.14 -1.25 10.42
N ALA A 31 13.89 -2.46 9.90
CA ALA A 31 12.58 -2.86 9.38
C ALA A 31 11.49 -2.65 10.42
N SER A 32 10.44 -1.92 10.02
CA SER A 32 9.31 -1.59 10.87
C SER A 32 8.02 -1.59 10.07
N VAL A 33 6.89 -1.83 10.74
CA VAL A 33 5.57 -1.78 10.11
C VAL A 33 5.27 -0.33 9.73
N LEU A 34 5.20 -0.07 8.43
CA LEU A 34 4.80 1.23 7.89
C LEU A 34 3.28 1.36 7.86
N VAL A 35 2.59 0.28 7.48
CA VAL A 35 1.13 0.20 7.44
C VAL A 35 0.71 -1.16 7.99
N ALA A 36 -0.19 -1.17 8.98
CA ALA A 36 -0.73 -2.41 9.54
C ALA A 36 -1.63 -3.13 8.51
N SER A 37 -1.90 -4.41 8.70
CA SER A 37 -2.88 -5.11 7.87
C SER A 37 -4.29 -4.55 8.09
N ASN A 38 -5.05 -4.36 7.01
CA ASN A 38 -6.44 -3.94 7.05
C ASN A 38 -7.25 -4.71 5.99
N SER A 39 -8.15 -5.58 6.43
CA SER A 39 -9.04 -6.36 5.55
C SER A 39 -10.02 -5.50 4.75
N ASN A 40 -10.30 -4.28 5.23
CA ASN A 40 -11.23 -3.35 4.59
C ASN A 40 -10.54 -2.39 3.62
N ARG A 41 -9.22 -2.47 3.46
CA ARG A 41 -8.48 -1.58 2.56
C ARG A 41 -9.04 -1.68 1.13
N LYS A 42 -9.31 -0.53 0.53
CA LYS A 42 -9.79 -0.31 -0.84
C LYS A 42 -8.80 0.46 -1.71
N GLY A 43 -7.74 1.01 -1.11
CA GLY A 43 -6.66 1.69 -1.81
C GLY A 43 -5.57 2.14 -0.82
N LEU A 44 -4.38 2.41 -1.34
CA LEU A 44 -3.25 2.91 -0.55
C LEU A 44 -2.35 3.75 -1.45
N THR A 45 -1.94 4.90 -0.93
CA THR A 45 -0.99 5.79 -1.59
C THR A 45 0.15 6.12 -0.66
N PHE A 46 1.34 6.23 -1.25
CA PHE A 46 2.57 6.59 -0.59
C PHE A 46 3.18 7.76 -1.33
N PHE A 47 3.53 8.81 -0.59
CA PHE A 47 4.24 9.96 -1.12
C PHE A 47 5.43 10.28 -0.24
N ASN A 48 6.63 10.17 -0.81
CA ASN A 48 7.87 10.46 -0.10
C ASN A 48 8.16 11.95 -0.08
N SER A 49 7.67 12.64 0.94
CA SER A 49 7.98 14.05 1.20
C SER A 49 9.35 14.29 1.86
N SER A 50 10.15 13.22 2.07
CA SER A 50 11.45 13.31 2.74
C SER A 50 12.61 13.37 1.75
N ASP A 51 13.80 13.71 2.25
CA ASP A 51 15.06 13.72 1.49
C ASP A 51 15.74 12.33 1.42
N LYS A 52 15.11 11.28 1.95
CA LYS A 52 15.68 9.93 2.04
C LYS A 52 15.03 8.99 1.05
N THR A 53 15.79 8.00 0.58
CA THR A 53 15.24 6.87 -0.17
C THR A 53 14.61 5.87 0.80
N ILE A 54 13.35 5.51 0.55
CA ILE A 54 12.59 4.55 1.34
C ILE A 54 12.46 3.25 0.55
N TYR A 55 12.67 2.12 1.21
CA TYR A 55 12.48 0.78 0.66
C TYR A 55 11.29 0.14 1.36
N VAL A 56 10.37 -0.42 0.59
CA VAL A 56 9.10 -0.97 1.09
C VAL A 56 8.94 -2.40 0.60
N ASP A 57 8.42 -3.26 1.49
CA ASP A 57 8.08 -4.64 1.18
C ASP A 57 6.76 -5.05 1.86
N PHE A 58 6.17 -6.13 1.35
CA PHE A 58 4.99 -6.79 1.92
C PHE A 58 5.38 -7.75 3.06
N SER A 59 6.66 -8.09 3.17
CA SER A 59 7.23 -8.93 4.23
C SER A 59 7.96 -8.10 5.31
N ASN A 60 8.15 -8.68 6.48
CA ASN A 60 8.87 -8.02 7.60
C ASN A 60 10.41 -8.04 7.44
N SER A 61 10.92 -8.69 6.40
CA SER A 61 12.36 -8.89 6.15
C SER A 61 12.94 -7.90 5.13
N VAL A 62 12.32 -6.74 4.96
CA VAL A 62 12.77 -5.71 4.00
C VAL A 62 14.22 -5.28 4.28
N THR A 63 15.02 -5.21 3.22
CA THR A 63 16.41 -4.73 3.25
C THR A 63 16.68 -3.77 2.10
N THR A 64 17.85 -3.13 2.08
CA THR A 64 18.24 -2.22 0.98
C THR A 64 18.59 -2.95 -0.32
N SER A 65 18.66 -4.30 -0.27
CA SER A 65 18.94 -5.18 -1.40
C SER A 65 17.77 -6.09 -1.78
N ASP A 66 16.82 -6.29 -0.87
CA ASP A 66 15.63 -7.12 -1.04
C ASP A 66 14.39 -6.34 -0.58
N TYR A 67 13.64 -5.84 -1.56
CA TYR A 67 12.48 -4.98 -1.39
C TYR A 67 11.56 -5.07 -2.61
N ALA A 68 10.26 -4.87 -2.42
CA ALA A 68 9.29 -4.86 -3.51
C ALA A 68 9.40 -3.61 -4.38
N PHE A 69 9.53 -2.44 -3.75
CA PHE A 69 9.74 -1.16 -4.45
C PHE A 69 10.49 -0.16 -3.56
N LYS A 70 11.05 0.87 -4.22
CA LYS A 70 11.69 1.99 -3.54
C LYS A 70 11.06 3.32 -3.95
N LEU A 71 11.02 4.25 -3.02
CA LEU A 71 10.58 5.62 -3.23
C LEU A 71 11.79 6.53 -3.08
N ALA A 72 12.21 7.13 -4.19
CA ALA A 72 13.14 8.25 -4.15
C ALA A 72 12.48 9.47 -3.47
N PRO A 73 13.25 10.50 -3.06
CA PRO A 73 12.68 11.77 -2.66
C PRO A 73 11.68 12.29 -3.69
N ASP A 74 10.56 12.83 -3.22
CA ASP A 74 9.43 13.34 -4.01
C ASP A 74 8.73 12.30 -4.92
N ALA A 75 9.00 11.01 -4.73
CA ALA A 75 8.33 9.95 -5.49
C ALA A 75 6.94 9.61 -4.92
N TYR A 76 6.06 9.20 -5.82
CA TYR A 76 4.70 8.74 -5.52
C TYR A 76 4.51 7.28 -5.95
N TYR A 77 3.77 6.52 -5.15
CA TYR A 77 3.30 5.19 -5.50
C TYR A 77 1.85 5.00 -5.07
N GLU A 78 1.08 4.39 -5.97
CA GLU A 78 -0.32 4.01 -5.75
C GLU A 78 -0.47 2.51 -5.95
N MET A 79 -1.20 1.88 -5.03
CA MET A 79 -1.32 0.44 -5.02
C MET A 79 -2.21 -0.07 -6.16
N PRO A 80 -1.72 -1.02 -6.98
CA PRO A 80 -2.51 -1.59 -8.07
C PRO A 80 -3.62 -2.50 -7.54
N GLN A 81 -4.65 -2.70 -8.37
CA GLN A 81 -5.70 -3.70 -8.15
C GLN A 81 -5.19 -5.10 -8.55
N PRO A 82 -5.52 -6.18 -7.80
CA PRO A 82 -6.30 -6.19 -6.56
C PRO A 82 -5.53 -5.63 -5.35
N ILE A 83 -6.24 -4.92 -4.49
CA ILE A 83 -5.67 -4.24 -3.31
C ILE A 83 -5.13 -5.26 -2.29
N TYR A 84 -3.85 -5.13 -1.96
CA TYR A 84 -3.21 -5.91 -0.91
C TYR A 84 -3.63 -5.41 0.48
N THR A 85 -4.19 -6.30 1.30
CA THR A 85 -4.74 -6.00 2.64
C THR A 85 -3.79 -6.34 3.78
N GLY A 86 -2.63 -6.94 3.49
CA GLY A 86 -1.63 -7.25 4.50
C GLY A 86 -0.84 -6.01 4.97
N ALA A 87 0.13 -6.25 5.84
CA ALA A 87 0.98 -5.20 6.38
C ALA A 87 2.09 -4.84 5.38
N PHE A 88 2.49 -3.57 5.38
CA PHE A 88 3.68 -3.09 4.69
C PHE A 88 4.76 -2.79 5.70
N HIS A 89 5.99 -3.15 5.36
CA HIS A 89 7.15 -2.84 6.15
C HIS A 89 8.10 -1.98 5.33
N ALA A 90 8.81 -1.08 6.00
CA ALA A 90 9.74 -0.20 5.32
C ALA A 90 11.00 0.08 6.14
N ILE A 91 12.04 0.45 5.41
CA ILE A 91 13.31 0.97 5.94
C ILE A 91 13.81 2.16 5.13
N LEU A 92 14.74 2.89 5.73
CA LEU A 92 15.54 3.93 5.11
C LEU A 92 16.95 3.42 4.85
N SER A 93 17.63 3.99 3.85
CA SER A 93 19.07 3.76 3.69
C SER A 93 19.87 4.30 4.87
N THR A 94 19.47 5.44 5.43
CA THR A 94 20.16 6.13 6.53
C THR A 94 19.19 7.01 7.33
N GLY A 95 19.47 7.20 8.63
CA GLY A 95 18.77 8.14 9.48
C GLY A 95 17.33 7.75 9.80
N THR A 96 16.48 8.77 9.97
CA THR A 96 15.06 8.65 10.30
C THR A 96 14.25 9.64 9.47
N ALA A 97 13.05 9.25 9.07
CA ALA A 97 12.14 10.07 8.27
C ALA A 97 10.69 9.59 8.44
N SER A 98 9.75 10.42 8.05
CA SER A 98 8.34 10.06 7.92
C SER A 98 7.92 10.19 6.46
N ILE A 99 6.94 9.39 6.06
CA ILE A 99 6.36 9.39 4.72
C ILE A 99 4.87 9.71 4.80
N GLU A 100 4.33 10.40 3.81
CA GLU A 100 2.90 10.65 3.70
C GLU A 100 2.19 9.41 3.15
N VAL A 101 1.33 8.81 3.95
CA VAL A 101 0.55 7.62 3.57
C VAL A 101 -0.92 7.90 3.78
N ARG A 102 -1.73 7.63 2.75
CA ARG A 102 -3.19 7.69 2.80
C ARG A 102 -3.77 6.32 2.45
N GLU A 103 -4.57 5.81 3.37
CA GLU A 103 -5.31 4.56 3.19
C GLU A 103 -6.79 4.84 2.94
N PHE A 104 -7.33 4.15 1.95
CA PHE A 104 -8.74 4.22 1.56
C PHE A 104 -9.46 2.96 2.05
N SER A 105 -10.62 3.12 2.67
CA SER A 105 -11.51 2.04 3.13
C SER A 105 -12.95 2.26 2.72
#